data_AF-A0A7X5F2M2-F1
#
_entry.id   AF-A0A7X5F2M2-F1
#
_cell.length_a   1.000
_cell.length_b   1.000
_cell.length_c   1.000
_cell.angle_alpha   90.00
_cell.angle_beta   90.00
_cell.angle_gamma   90.00
#
_symmetry.space_group_name_H-M   'P 1'
#
loop_
_entity.id
_entity.type
_entity.pdbx_description
1 polymer ?
#
loop_
_entity_poly.entity_id
_entity_poly.type
_entity_poly.pdbx_seq_one_letter_code
_entity_poly.pdbx_strand_id
1 'polypeptide(L)'
;MHLVAALAVLSSTPALADMRVSIPFAAEIGGKAFSCSETYAGLGSTGAEVKAVDFRLFVSNAALVRKDGTLQPITLDQDGQWQTGSTALIDFEDASGGCTNGTKALNTTLRGIVPAGEYQGLSFTVGVPFEINHGDPTLAPAPLNTTAMFWNWQGGYKFVRIDMVPTDRKEDGPKGWFLHLGSTQCDAASKTESPKACKNGNRIDVQLDSFRPDGSTVVIDPAPVVAGADLRVNAPETSPGCMAFPKDPDCMTVMTKLGLPYMDVAAGPQALVSLR
;
A
#
# COMPACT_ATOMS: atom_id res chain seq x y z
N MET A 1 6.00 -67.91 22.61
CA MET A 1 6.71 -66.66 22.28
C MET A 1 6.09 -66.13 21.00
N HIS A 2 5.06 -65.29 21.10
CA HIS A 2 4.37 -64.70 19.96
C HIS A 2 4.65 -63.20 19.93
N LEU A 3 5.43 -62.79 18.94
CA LEU A 3 5.78 -61.40 18.70
C LEU A 3 4.69 -60.80 17.79
N VAL A 4 3.88 -59.90 18.35
CA VAL A 4 2.88 -59.14 17.58
C VAL A 4 3.61 -57.92 16.99
N ALA A 5 3.78 -57.90 15.68
CA ALA A 5 4.33 -56.74 14.96
C ALA A 5 3.20 -55.72 14.75
N ALA A 6 3.30 -54.57 15.42
CA ALA A 6 2.42 -53.43 15.18
C ALA A 6 2.90 -52.67 13.93
N LEU A 7 2.12 -52.74 12.84
CA LEU A 7 2.33 -51.92 11.66
C LEU A 7 1.78 -50.52 11.93
N ALA A 8 2.66 -49.53 12.08
CA ALA A 8 2.28 -48.13 12.11
C ALA A 8 1.98 -47.66 10.68
N VAL A 9 0.70 -47.39 10.40
CA VAL A 9 0.27 -46.81 9.12
C VAL A 9 0.54 -45.31 9.17
N LEU A 10 1.58 -44.86 8.47
CA LEU A 10 1.83 -43.44 8.19
C LEU A 10 0.79 -42.95 7.17
N SER A 11 -0.22 -42.22 7.63
CA SER A 11 -1.14 -41.50 6.75
C SER A 11 -0.43 -40.33 6.09
N SER A 12 0.02 -40.51 4.85
CA SER A 12 0.48 -39.41 3.99
C SER A 12 -0.74 -38.65 3.46
N THR A 13 -1.03 -37.49 4.05
CA THR A 13 -1.95 -36.53 3.42
C THR A 13 -1.34 -36.06 2.10
N PRO A 14 -2.03 -36.19 0.95
CA PRO A 14 -1.51 -35.70 -0.31
C PRO A 14 -1.31 -34.18 -0.20
N ALA A 15 -0.09 -33.72 -0.49
CA ALA A 15 0.16 -32.30 -0.70
C ALA A 15 -0.68 -31.87 -1.90
N LEU A 16 -1.65 -30.97 -1.69
CA LEU A 16 -2.38 -30.34 -2.79
C LEU A 16 -1.37 -29.61 -3.67
N ALA A 17 -1.46 -29.82 -4.98
CA ALA A 17 -0.60 -29.11 -5.93
C ALA A 17 -0.78 -27.59 -5.77
N ASP A 18 0.26 -26.80 -6.00
CA ASP A 18 0.14 -25.34 -5.94
C ASP A 18 -0.73 -24.81 -7.09
N MET A 19 -1.54 -23.79 -6.79
CA MET A 19 -2.25 -22.98 -7.77
C MET A 19 -1.58 -21.62 -7.90
N ARG A 20 -1.48 -21.12 -9.15
CA ARG A 20 -1.06 -19.74 -9.39
C ARG A 20 -2.18 -18.76 -9.04
N VAL A 21 -1.79 -17.65 -8.44
CA VAL A 21 -2.67 -16.52 -8.16
C VAL A 21 -2.15 -15.28 -8.86
N SER A 22 -3.08 -14.50 -9.40
CA SER A 22 -2.82 -13.26 -10.10
C SER A 22 -3.90 -12.28 -9.64
N ILE A 23 -3.57 -11.41 -8.70
CA ILE A 23 -4.53 -10.51 -8.05
C ILE A 23 -4.43 -9.15 -8.74
N PRO A 24 -5.40 -8.78 -9.59
CA PRO A 24 -5.35 -7.49 -10.28
C PRO A 24 -5.66 -6.36 -9.31
N PHE A 25 -4.91 -5.28 -9.45
CA PHE A 25 -5.13 -4.02 -8.78
C PHE A 25 -5.55 -2.98 -9.82
N ALA A 26 -6.53 -2.15 -9.48
CA ALA A 26 -6.94 -0.99 -10.25
C ALA A 26 -6.75 0.27 -9.40
N ALA A 27 -6.22 1.32 -10.01
CA ALA A 27 -6.22 2.65 -9.43
C ALA A 27 -7.42 3.43 -9.95
N GLU A 28 -8.15 4.04 -9.04
CA GLU A 28 -9.26 4.93 -9.32
C GLU A 28 -9.09 6.22 -8.51
N ILE A 29 -9.75 7.29 -8.94
CA ILE A 29 -9.89 8.52 -8.19
C ILE A 29 -11.36 8.94 -8.29
N GLY A 30 -12.10 8.76 -7.22
CA GLY A 30 -13.53 9.02 -7.17
C GLY A 30 -14.33 8.11 -8.12
N GLY A 31 -13.94 6.84 -8.22
CA GLY A 31 -14.54 5.85 -9.12
C GLY A 31 -14.17 5.98 -10.60
N LYS A 32 -13.35 6.96 -10.99
CA LYS A 32 -12.80 7.09 -12.35
C LYS A 32 -11.43 6.44 -12.42
N ALA A 33 -11.19 5.60 -13.42
CA ALA A 33 -9.88 4.97 -13.63
C ALA A 33 -8.74 6.00 -13.70
N PHE A 34 -7.65 5.71 -13.01
CA PHE A 34 -6.47 6.56 -12.98
C PHE A 34 -5.74 6.57 -14.33
N SER A 35 -5.20 7.74 -14.66
CA SER A 35 -4.30 8.03 -15.77
C SER A 35 -3.51 9.30 -15.47
N CYS A 36 -2.24 9.30 -15.86
CA CYS A 36 -1.35 10.44 -15.75
C CYS A 36 -1.74 11.63 -16.64
N SER A 37 -2.66 11.44 -17.61
CA SER A 37 -3.12 12.51 -18.50
C SER A 37 -4.46 13.12 -18.10
N GLU A 38 -5.13 12.53 -17.12
CA GLU A 38 -6.49 12.89 -16.73
C GLU A 38 -6.56 13.93 -15.61
N THR A 39 -7.74 14.51 -15.47
CA THR A 39 -8.11 15.40 -14.37
C THR A 39 -9.35 14.84 -13.67
N TYR A 40 -9.43 15.06 -12.36
CA TYR A 40 -10.46 14.51 -11.47
C TYR A 40 -11.07 15.63 -10.64
N ALA A 41 -12.39 15.77 -10.68
CA ALA A 41 -13.12 16.82 -9.97
C ALA A 41 -13.88 16.26 -8.76
N GLY A 42 -14.32 17.15 -7.88
CA GLY A 42 -15.16 16.78 -6.74
C GLY A 42 -14.40 16.11 -5.59
N LEU A 43 -13.08 16.31 -5.49
CA LEU A 43 -12.29 15.72 -4.41
C LEU A 43 -12.22 16.59 -3.16
N GLY A 44 -12.19 15.94 -2.01
CA GLY A 44 -12.06 16.62 -0.72
C GLY A 44 -13.27 17.46 -0.31
N SER A 45 -13.11 18.19 0.78
CA SER A 45 -14.20 18.91 1.45
C SER A 45 -14.74 20.09 0.64
N THR A 46 -13.96 20.60 -0.32
CA THR A 46 -14.30 21.75 -1.16
C THR A 46 -14.58 21.36 -2.62
N GLY A 47 -14.55 20.07 -2.96
CA GLY A 47 -14.76 19.59 -4.33
C GLY A 47 -13.69 20.08 -5.31
N ALA A 48 -12.42 19.93 -4.94
CA ALA A 48 -11.25 20.26 -5.74
C ALA A 48 -11.20 19.53 -7.08
N GLU A 49 -10.70 20.23 -8.09
CA GLU A 49 -10.22 19.62 -9.33
C GLU A 49 -8.70 19.39 -9.24
N VAL A 50 -8.24 18.17 -9.52
CA VAL A 50 -6.84 17.79 -9.41
C VAL A 50 -6.34 17.00 -10.61
N LYS A 51 -5.04 17.12 -10.89
CA LYS A 51 -4.28 16.13 -11.66
C LYS A 51 -3.50 15.26 -10.70
N ALA A 52 -3.55 13.95 -10.87
CA ALA A 52 -2.68 13.03 -10.15
C ALA A 52 -1.37 12.82 -10.94
N VAL A 53 -0.24 12.90 -10.24
CA VAL A 53 1.11 12.93 -10.83
C VAL A 53 2.04 11.85 -10.28
N ASP A 54 1.54 11.01 -9.37
CA ASP A 54 2.20 9.79 -8.89
C ASP A 54 1.11 8.90 -8.25
N PHE A 55 1.16 7.59 -8.46
CA PHE A 55 0.23 6.66 -7.83
C PHE A 55 0.90 5.30 -7.64
N ARG A 56 1.56 5.15 -6.49
CA ARG A 56 2.32 3.95 -6.13
C ARG A 56 2.09 3.55 -4.69
N LEU A 57 2.14 2.25 -4.42
CA LEU A 57 2.06 1.73 -3.06
C LEU A 57 2.81 0.40 -2.93
N PHE A 58 3.39 0.19 -1.76
CA PHE A 58 3.87 -1.12 -1.36
C PHE A 58 2.72 -1.94 -0.77
N VAL A 59 2.64 -3.20 -1.17
CA VAL A 59 1.82 -4.22 -0.53
C VAL A 59 2.72 -5.31 0.02
N SER A 60 2.40 -5.87 1.18
CA SER A 60 3.17 -6.95 1.78
C SER A 60 2.30 -7.97 2.50
N ASN A 61 2.89 -9.13 2.78
CA ASN A 61 2.31 -10.20 3.60
C ASN A 61 0.92 -10.65 3.12
N ALA A 62 0.74 -10.73 1.80
CA ALA A 62 -0.52 -11.12 1.21
C ALA A 62 -0.85 -12.59 1.53
N ALA A 63 -2.11 -12.85 1.87
CA ALA A 63 -2.64 -14.16 2.18
C ALA A 63 -4.07 -14.30 1.64
N LEU A 64 -4.40 -15.46 1.10
CA LEU A 64 -5.80 -15.80 0.82
C LEU A 64 -6.47 -16.34 2.08
N VAL A 65 -7.76 -16.05 2.23
CA VAL A 65 -8.53 -16.50 3.40
C VAL A 65 -9.35 -17.73 3.04
N ARG A 66 -9.17 -18.82 3.80
CA ARG A 66 -9.91 -20.07 3.64
C ARG A 66 -11.33 -19.94 4.20
N LYS A 67 -12.19 -20.92 3.92
CA LYS A 67 -13.57 -20.98 4.44
C LYS A 67 -13.67 -20.99 5.97
N ASP A 68 -12.67 -21.54 6.65
CA ASP A 68 -12.60 -21.58 8.12
C ASP A 68 -11.98 -20.30 8.72
N GLY A 69 -11.69 -19.29 7.89
CA GLY A 69 -11.08 -18.02 8.31
C GLY A 69 -9.55 -18.06 8.44
N THR A 70 -8.91 -19.22 8.22
CA THR A 70 -7.45 -19.30 8.30
C THR A 70 -6.78 -18.58 7.13
N LEU A 71 -5.68 -17.89 7.43
CA LEU A 71 -4.86 -17.22 6.43
C LEU A 71 -3.90 -18.23 5.79
N GLN A 72 -3.93 -18.30 4.46
CA GLN A 72 -2.93 -18.99 3.65
C GLN A 72 -2.02 -17.95 3.00
N PRO A 73 -0.79 -17.76 3.50
CA PRO A 73 0.17 -16.85 2.88
C PRO A 73 0.39 -17.20 1.41
N ILE A 74 0.47 -16.15 0.59
CA ILE A 74 0.85 -16.24 -0.82
C ILE A 74 2.37 -16.19 -0.89
N THR A 75 2.98 -17.21 -1.49
CA THR A 75 4.39 -17.15 -1.87
C THR A 75 4.49 -16.29 -3.13
N LEU A 76 4.99 -15.07 -3.00
CA LEU A 76 5.11 -14.15 -4.14
C LEU A 76 6.16 -14.64 -5.14
N ASP A 77 5.90 -14.38 -6.41
CA ASP A 77 6.93 -14.53 -7.45
C ASP A 77 8.09 -13.59 -7.16
N GLN A 78 9.32 -14.11 -7.26
CA GLN A 78 10.55 -13.35 -7.08
C GLN A 78 11.04 -12.91 -8.46
N ASP A 79 10.41 -11.88 -9.02
CA ASP A 79 10.58 -11.48 -10.42
C ASP A 79 11.82 -10.60 -10.67
N GLY A 80 12.48 -10.15 -9.61
CA GLY A 80 13.66 -9.29 -9.70
C GLY A 80 13.35 -7.85 -10.09
N GLN A 81 12.08 -7.44 -10.09
CA GLN A 81 11.66 -6.09 -10.48
C GLN A 81 10.61 -5.51 -9.55
N TRP A 82 9.49 -6.19 -9.37
CA TRP A 82 8.31 -5.64 -8.70
C TRP A 82 7.99 -6.31 -7.38
N GLN A 83 8.53 -7.51 -7.14
CA GLN A 83 8.23 -8.28 -5.94
C GLN A 83 9.47 -8.97 -5.39
N THR A 84 9.69 -8.86 -4.08
CA THR A 84 10.79 -9.51 -3.37
C THR A 84 10.35 -9.93 -1.96
N GLY A 85 10.74 -11.13 -1.54
CA GLY A 85 10.26 -11.74 -0.31
C GLY A 85 8.72 -11.74 -0.29
N SER A 86 8.15 -11.11 0.74
CA SER A 86 6.71 -10.93 0.91
C SER A 86 6.20 -9.54 0.50
N THR A 87 7.00 -8.72 -0.19
CA THR A 87 6.69 -7.32 -0.53
C THR A 87 6.65 -7.11 -2.04
N ALA A 88 5.70 -6.31 -2.51
CA ALA A 88 5.57 -5.88 -3.90
C ALA A 88 5.33 -4.37 -4.00
N LEU A 89 5.87 -3.74 -5.04
CA LEU A 89 5.50 -2.38 -5.43
C LEU A 89 4.42 -2.47 -6.50
N ILE A 90 3.23 -1.97 -6.17
CA ILE A 90 2.16 -1.75 -7.13
C ILE A 90 2.34 -0.34 -7.70
N ASP A 91 2.44 -0.25 -9.02
CA ASP A 91 2.76 0.96 -9.75
C ASP A 91 1.75 1.18 -10.89
N PHE A 92 0.99 2.28 -10.81
CA PHE A 92 -0.03 2.64 -11.77
C PHE A 92 0.36 3.79 -12.68
N GLU A 93 1.45 4.51 -12.36
CA GLU A 93 1.92 5.64 -13.16
C GLU A 93 2.90 5.18 -14.22
N ASP A 94 2.82 5.75 -15.43
CA ASP A 94 3.53 5.27 -16.63
C ASP A 94 4.60 6.26 -17.12
N ALA A 95 5.07 7.16 -16.25
CA ALA A 95 5.93 8.28 -16.59
C ALA A 95 5.41 9.23 -17.70
N SER A 96 4.12 9.16 -18.05
CA SER A 96 3.50 10.02 -19.06
C SER A 96 2.80 11.23 -18.43
N GLY A 97 2.30 12.15 -19.25
CA GLY A 97 1.44 13.26 -18.81
C GLY A 97 2.01 14.03 -17.60
N GLY A 98 1.24 14.07 -16.51
CA GLY A 98 1.63 14.69 -15.24
C GLY A 98 2.66 13.90 -14.42
N CYS A 99 2.86 12.61 -14.70
CA CYS A 99 3.74 11.71 -13.95
C CYS A 99 5.21 11.79 -14.40
N THR A 100 5.74 12.99 -14.65
CA THR A 100 7.03 13.17 -15.33
C THR A 100 8.26 12.59 -14.61
N ASN A 101 8.17 12.34 -13.30
CA ASN A 101 9.23 11.73 -12.48
C ASN A 101 8.99 10.24 -12.20
N GLY A 102 8.22 9.61 -13.07
CA GLY A 102 7.67 8.28 -12.92
C GLY A 102 8.49 7.14 -13.51
N THR A 103 7.85 5.97 -13.57
CA THR A 103 8.38 4.73 -14.16
C THR A 103 7.59 4.37 -15.40
N LYS A 104 8.25 4.10 -16.53
CA LYS A 104 7.52 3.75 -17.78
C LYS A 104 6.76 2.43 -17.69
N ALA A 105 7.29 1.48 -16.90
CA ALA A 105 6.70 0.18 -16.74
C ALA A 105 5.72 0.20 -15.57
N LEU A 106 4.57 -0.43 -15.75
CA LEU A 106 3.54 -0.57 -14.72
C LEU A 106 3.68 -1.90 -13.99
N ASN A 107 3.17 -1.95 -12.76
CA ASN A 107 2.85 -3.19 -12.08
C ASN A 107 1.49 -3.09 -11.38
N THR A 108 0.45 -3.60 -12.05
CA THR A 108 -0.94 -3.56 -11.57
C THR A 108 -1.41 -4.93 -11.11
N THR A 109 -0.51 -5.87 -10.80
CA THR A 109 -0.90 -7.23 -10.43
C THR A 109 0.06 -7.85 -9.44
N LEU A 110 -0.46 -8.33 -8.31
CA LEU A 110 0.31 -9.14 -7.39
C LEU A 110 0.29 -10.60 -7.86
N ARG A 111 1.45 -11.23 -7.97
CA ARG A 111 1.59 -12.59 -8.53
C ARG A 111 2.28 -13.54 -7.55
N GLY A 112 1.81 -14.77 -7.50
CA GLY A 112 2.44 -15.80 -6.67
C GLY A 112 1.73 -17.15 -6.76
N ILE A 113 1.95 -17.97 -5.74
CA ILE A 113 1.36 -19.30 -5.58
C ILE A 113 0.83 -19.53 -4.17
N VAL A 114 -0.18 -20.39 -4.07
CA VAL A 114 -0.71 -20.97 -2.83
C VAL A 114 -1.03 -22.44 -3.06
N PRO A 115 -1.14 -23.30 -2.03
CA PRO A 115 -1.69 -24.64 -2.21
C PRO A 115 -3.08 -24.57 -2.85
N ALA A 116 -3.41 -25.50 -3.76
CA ALA A 116 -4.74 -25.56 -4.34
C ALA A 116 -5.81 -25.66 -3.25
N GLY A 117 -6.91 -24.95 -3.44
CA GLY A 117 -8.00 -24.91 -2.48
C GLY A 117 -9.01 -23.83 -2.82
N GLU A 118 -10.07 -23.78 -2.03
CA GLU A 118 -11.09 -22.73 -2.14
C GLU A 118 -10.78 -21.61 -1.16
N TYR A 119 -10.87 -20.37 -1.65
CA TYR A 119 -10.60 -19.15 -0.90
C TYR A 119 -11.76 -18.17 -1.07
N GLN A 120 -12.06 -17.43 -0.01
CA GLN A 120 -13.22 -16.53 0.07
C GLN A 120 -12.87 -15.12 0.56
N GLY A 121 -11.59 -14.78 0.57
CA GLY A 121 -11.11 -13.49 1.03
C GLY A 121 -9.65 -13.28 0.69
N LEU A 122 -9.20 -12.04 0.84
CA LEU A 122 -7.83 -11.61 0.69
C LEU A 122 -7.44 -10.74 1.88
N SER A 123 -6.31 -11.04 2.49
CA SER A 123 -5.67 -10.23 3.52
C SER A 123 -4.32 -9.76 3.00
N PHE A 124 -3.94 -8.51 3.26
CA PHE A 124 -2.59 -8.01 3.02
C PHE A 124 -2.35 -6.74 3.83
N THR A 125 -1.11 -6.27 3.84
CA THR A 125 -0.73 -5.00 4.45
C THR A 125 -0.35 -4.00 3.36
N VAL A 126 -0.87 -2.77 3.40
CA VAL A 126 -0.28 -1.65 2.64
C VAL A 126 0.88 -1.10 3.46
N GLY A 127 2.09 -1.28 2.93
CA GLY A 127 3.35 -0.86 3.52
C GLY A 127 4.45 -1.92 3.49
N VAL A 128 5.63 -1.52 3.95
CA VAL A 128 6.86 -2.34 3.93
C VAL A 128 7.12 -2.89 5.34
N PRO A 129 7.40 -4.21 5.51
CA PRO A 129 7.78 -4.82 6.79
C PRO A 129 8.95 -4.10 7.49
N PHE A 130 9.02 -4.14 8.82
CA PHE A 130 9.86 -3.19 9.58
C PHE A 130 11.34 -3.53 9.39
N GLU A 131 11.58 -4.83 9.35
CA GLU A 131 12.85 -5.49 9.16
C GLU A 131 13.56 -5.03 7.88
N ILE A 132 12.80 -4.59 6.87
CA ILE A 132 13.34 -4.14 5.58
C ILE A 132 13.04 -2.66 5.27
N ASN A 133 12.19 -1.98 6.07
CA ASN A 133 11.75 -0.61 5.80
C ASN A 133 12.88 0.43 5.85
N HIS A 134 13.85 0.23 6.73
CA HIS A 134 14.94 1.19 6.96
C HIS A 134 16.28 0.71 6.43
N GLY A 135 16.25 -0.27 5.51
CA GLY A 135 17.44 -0.75 4.82
C GLY A 135 18.04 0.31 3.90
N ASP A 136 19.28 0.09 3.46
CA ASP A 136 19.94 0.94 2.48
C ASP A 136 19.30 0.77 1.09
N PRO A 137 18.61 1.79 0.57
CA PRO A 137 17.93 1.67 -0.73
C PRO A 137 18.92 1.56 -1.90
N THR A 138 20.19 1.91 -1.71
CA THR A 138 21.24 1.78 -2.74
C THR A 138 21.78 0.36 -2.87
N LEU A 139 21.57 -0.47 -1.84
CA LEU A 139 21.98 -1.87 -1.80
C LEU A 139 20.79 -2.84 -1.85
N ALA A 140 19.57 -2.35 -1.62
CA ALA A 140 18.37 -3.17 -1.63
C ALA A 140 18.07 -3.72 -3.05
N PRO A 141 17.53 -4.94 -3.17
CA PRO A 141 17.02 -5.43 -4.44
C PRO A 141 15.76 -4.66 -4.85
N ALA A 142 15.41 -4.73 -6.15
CA ALA A 142 14.11 -4.25 -6.59
C ALA A 142 12.97 -5.03 -5.88
N PRO A 143 11.83 -4.38 -5.58
CA PRO A 143 11.48 -2.98 -5.86
C PRO A 143 11.97 -1.98 -4.81
N LEU A 144 12.72 -2.41 -3.78
CA LEU A 144 13.17 -1.57 -2.67
C LEU A 144 14.32 -0.61 -3.07
N ASN A 145 14.86 -0.72 -4.29
CA ASN A 145 15.78 0.27 -4.85
C ASN A 145 15.07 1.45 -5.56
N THR A 146 13.74 1.49 -5.60
CA THR A 146 12.98 2.62 -6.16
C THR A 146 13.09 3.83 -5.23
N THR A 147 14.11 4.67 -5.44
CA THR A 147 14.44 5.83 -4.59
C THR A 147 13.32 6.85 -4.46
N ALA A 148 12.45 6.97 -5.48
CA ALA A 148 11.26 7.81 -5.44
C ALA A 148 10.27 7.41 -4.33
N MET A 149 10.29 6.13 -3.96
CA MET A 149 9.52 5.55 -2.85
C MET A 149 10.30 5.50 -1.54
N PHE A 150 11.56 5.94 -1.49
CA PHE A 150 12.31 6.10 -0.24
C PHE A 150 12.17 7.54 0.27
N TRP A 151 12.04 7.74 1.58
CA TRP A 151 11.91 9.07 2.17
C TRP A 151 13.25 9.57 2.70
N ASN A 152 13.81 8.85 3.66
CA ASN A 152 15.12 9.05 4.26
C ASN A 152 15.39 7.85 5.19
N TRP A 153 16.60 7.74 5.74
CA TRP A 153 16.99 6.62 6.61
C TRP A 153 16.09 6.43 7.83
N GLN A 154 15.69 7.52 8.48
CA GLN A 154 14.85 7.47 9.67
C GLN A 154 13.40 7.09 9.34
N GLY A 155 12.81 7.65 8.29
CA GLY A 155 11.44 7.36 7.86
C GLY A 155 11.30 6.06 7.06
N GLY A 156 12.37 5.59 6.44
CA GLY A 156 12.36 4.44 5.54
C GLY A 156 11.63 4.74 4.23
N TYR A 157 10.83 3.77 3.76
CA TYR A 157 10.03 3.90 2.56
C TYR A 157 8.71 4.63 2.79
N LYS A 158 8.26 5.32 1.75
CA LYS A 158 6.86 5.71 1.54
C LYS A 158 6.09 4.45 1.14
N PHE A 159 5.16 4.03 1.97
CA PHE A 159 4.24 2.92 1.75
C PHE A 159 3.17 3.26 0.73
N VAL A 160 2.71 4.51 0.72
CA VAL A 160 1.80 5.07 -0.26
C VAL A 160 2.43 6.37 -0.74
N ARG A 161 2.44 6.57 -2.06
CA ARG A 161 2.74 7.84 -2.70
C ARG A 161 1.65 8.11 -3.72
N ILE A 162 0.74 9.01 -3.35
CA ILE A 162 -0.29 9.52 -4.26
C ILE A 162 -0.14 11.03 -4.29
N ASP A 163 0.38 11.54 -5.39
CA ASP A 163 0.67 12.96 -5.55
C ASP A 163 -0.43 13.62 -6.37
N MET A 164 -1.07 14.66 -5.83
CA MET A 164 -2.12 15.39 -6.53
C MET A 164 -1.75 16.87 -6.66
N VAL A 165 -2.16 17.50 -7.75
CA VAL A 165 -1.94 18.92 -8.01
C VAL A 165 -3.29 19.56 -8.31
N PRO A 166 -3.82 20.43 -7.44
CA PRO A 166 -5.09 21.10 -7.68
C PRO A 166 -4.98 22.08 -8.83
N THR A 167 -5.82 21.95 -9.85
CA THR A 167 -5.81 22.77 -11.07
C THR A 167 -6.61 24.07 -10.92
N ASP A 168 -7.56 24.10 -10.00
CA ASP A 168 -8.48 25.20 -9.73
C ASP A 168 -8.18 25.94 -8.41
N ARG A 169 -6.91 25.93 -8.03
CA ARG A 169 -6.37 26.67 -6.87
C ARG A 169 -6.21 28.17 -7.15
N LYS A 170 -6.12 28.97 -6.08
CA LYS A 170 -5.66 30.36 -6.16
C LYS A 170 -4.21 30.46 -6.66
N GLU A 171 -3.80 31.62 -7.14
CA GLU A 171 -2.45 31.84 -7.68
C GLU A 171 -1.33 31.50 -6.67
N ASP A 172 -1.54 31.92 -5.42
CA ASP A 172 -0.71 31.62 -4.24
C ASP A 172 -1.06 30.28 -3.57
N GLY A 173 -2.01 29.53 -4.14
CA GLY A 173 -2.43 28.22 -3.67
C GLY A 173 -1.35 27.13 -3.86
N PRO A 174 -1.61 25.94 -3.30
CA PRO A 174 -0.64 24.86 -3.19
C PRO A 174 -0.23 24.33 -4.56
N LYS A 175 1.08 24.22 -4.81
CA LYS A 175 1.59 23.64 -6.07
C LYS A 175 1.46 22.11 -6.11
N GLY A 176 1.06 21.50 -5.00
CA GLY A 176 0.75 20.08 -4.84
C GLY A 176 0.13 19.83 -3.47
N TRP A 177 -0.64 18.75 -3.39
CA TRP A 177 -1.19 18.16 -2.18
C TRP A 177 -0.87 16.66 -2.25
N PHE A 178 -0.03 16.19 -1.33
CA PHE A 178 0.54 14.85 -1.44
C PHE A 178 0.01 13.96 -0.31
N LEU A 179 -0.35 12.73 -0.66
CA LEU A 179 -0.66 11.68 0.31
C LEU A 179 0.54 10.73 0.37
N HIS A 180 1.43 10.97 1.33
CA HIS A 180 2.53 10.07 1.63
C HIS A 180 2.30 9.39 2.96
N LEU A 181 2.25 8.06 2.92
CA LEU A 181 2.20 7.24 4.12
C LEU A 181 3.55 6.57 4.31
N GLY A 182 4.07 6.55 5.53
CA GLY A 182 5.30 5.85 5.90
C GLY A 182 5.45 5.83 7.41
N SER A 183 6.44 5.11 7.92
CA SER A 183 6.72 5.11 9.36
C SER A 183 7.18 6.50 9.83
N THR A 184 6.68 6.95 10.98
CA THR A 184 7.07 8.24 11.57
C THR A 184 7.44 8.09 13.04
N GLN A 185 8.10 9.11 13.60
CA GLN A 185 8.60 9.09 14.98
C GLN A 185 9.55 7.91 15.20
N CYS A 186 10.53 7.82 14.30
CA CYS A 186 11.53 6.76 14.22
C CYS A 186 12.89 7.29 14.70
N ASP A 187 13.12 7.21 16.01
CA ASP A 187 14.37 7.68 16.59
C ASP A 187 15.53 6.73 16.25
N ALA A 188 16.66 7.32 15.85
CA ALA A 188 17.89 6.62 15.50
C ALA A 188 19.08 7.37 16.12
N ALA A 189 20.21 6.69 16.25
CA ALA A 189 21.42 7.30 16.82
C ALA A 189 21.99 8.42 15.95
N SER A 190 21.75 8.36 14.63
CA SER A 190 22.12 9.40 13.68
C SER A 190 21.15 9.43 12.48
N LYS A 191 21.26 10.46 11.64
CA LYS A 191 20.41 10.63 10.45
C LYS A 191 20.69 9.62 9.32
N THR A 192 21.76 8.85 9.44
CA THR A 192 22.22 7.86 8.44
C THR A 192 22.17 6.44 8.97
N GLU A 193 21.63 6.25 10.17
CA GLU A 193 21.43 4.94 10.78
C GLU A 193 19.95 4.57 10.80
N SER A 194 19.67 3.28 10.66
CA SER A 194 18.31 2.76 10.75
C SER A 194 17.81 2.82 12.20
N PRO A 195 16.55 3.23 12.43
CA PRO A 195 15.91 3.16 13.73
C PRO A 195 15.69 1.69 14.16
N LYS A 196 15.64 1.45 15.47
CA LYS A 196 15.30 0.12 16.01
C LYS A 196 13.79 -0.10 16.15
N ALA A 197 13.02 0.98 16.20
CA ALA A 197 11.58 0.99 16.24
C ALA A 197 11.07 2.37 15.80
N CYS A 198 9.81 2.42 15.37
CA CYS A 198 9.07 3.66 15.14
C CYS A 198 7.87 3.68 16.06
N LYS A 199 7.56 4.83 16.67
CA LYS A 199 6.34 4.96 17.46
C LYS A 199 5.09 4.79 16.59
N ASN A 200 5.15 5.24 15.34
CA ASN A 200 4.07 5.11 14.38
C ASN A 200 4.53 4.20 13.24
N GLY A 201 4.13 2.93 13.29
CA GLY A 201 4.42 1.96 12.23
C GLY A 201 3.72 2.32 10.92
N ASN A 202 2.50 2.86 10.99
CA ASN A 202 1.71 3.38 9.86
C ASN A 202 1.45 2.37 8.73
N ARG A 203 1.16 1.11 9.07
CA ARG A 203 0.79 0.06 8.11
C ARG A 203 -0.71 -0.18 8.14
N ILE A 204 -1.33 -0.21 6.95
CA ILE A 204 -2.76 -0.45 6.84
C ILE A 204 -2.95 -1.95 6.68
N ASP A 205 -3.61 -2.58 7.64
CA ASP A 205 -4.04 -3.96 7.50
C ASP A 205 -5.37 -4.00 6.76
N VAL A 206 -5.39 -4.74 5.65
CA VAL A 206 -6.52 -4.83 4.73
C VAL A 206 -7.05 -6.26 4.75
N GLN A 207 -8.36 -6.37 4.96
CA GLN A 207 -9.13 -7.61 4.87
C GLN A 207 -10.29 -7.36 3.89
N LEU A 208 -10.30 -8.11 2.80
CA LEU A 208 -11.30 -8.02 1.73
C LEU A 208 -12.09 -9.33 1.69
N ASP A 209 -13.21 -9.34 2.40
CA ASP A 209 -14.12 -10.48 2.39
C ASP A 209 -14.79 -10.63 1.04
N SER A 210 -15.15 -11.86 0.67
CA SER A 210 -15.74 -12.21 -0.64
C SER A 210 -14.80 -12.03 -1.83
N PHE A 211 -13.51 -11.74 -1.62
CA PHE A 211 -12.53 -11.76 -2.70
C PHE A 211 -12.46 -13.14 -3.36
N ARG A 212 -12.47 -13.16 -4.69
CA ARG A 212 -12.37 -14.34 -5.55
C ARG A 212 -11.11 -14.23 -6.41
N PRO A 213 -10.14 -15.15 -6.30
CA PRO A 213 -8.90 -15.09 -7.08
C PRO A 213 -9.09 -15.02 -8.60
N ASP A 214 -10.23 -15.51 -9.10
CA ASP A 214 -10.59 -15.63 -10.52
C ASP A 214 -11.63 -14.59 -11.00
N GLY A 215 -12.07 -13.67 -10.14
CA GLY A 215 -13.16 -12.75 -10.49
C GLY A 215 -13.12 -11.38 -9.83
N SER A 216 -12.29 -11.17 -8.81
CA SER A 216 -12.22 -9.89 -8.10
C SER A 216 -11.04 -9.04 -8.55
N THR A 217 -11.25 -7.73 -8.50
CA THR A 217 -10.19 -6.72 -8.64
C THR A 217 -10.09 -5.90 -7.35
N VAL A 218 -8.87 -5.73 -6.85
CA VAL A 218 -8.61 -4.83 -5.73
C VAL A 218 -8.56 -3.41 -6.26
N VAL A 219 -9.37 -2.51 -5.72
CA VAL A 219 -9.39 -1.10 -6.13
C VAL A 219 -8.71 -0.25 -5.07
N ILE A 220 -7.81 0.62 -5.50
CA ILE A 220 -7.18 1.66 -4.68
C ILE A 220 -7.77 3.01 -5.09
N ASP A 221 -8.51 3.67 -4.20
CA ASP A 221 -9.12 4.98 -4.44
C ASP A 221 -8.86 5.94 -3.26
N PRO A 222 -8.11 7.04 -3.46
CA PRO A 222 -7.83 8.00 -2.40
C PRO A 222 -9.00 8.95 -2.14
N ALA A 223 -10.02 9.04 -3.00
CA ALA A 223 -11.10 10.02 -2.86
C ALA A 223 -11.88 9.91 -1.53
N PRO A 224 -12.28 8.71 -1.07
CA PRO A 224 -12.90 8.55 0.26
C PRO A 224 -11.97 8.92 1.42
N VAL A 225 -10.65 8.74 1.23
CA VAL A 225 -9.63 9.04 2.23
C VAL A 225 -9.46 10.55 2.41
N VAL A 226 -9.42 11.30 1.31
CA VAL A 226 -9.20 12.74 1.33
C VAL A 226 -10.49 13.55 1.42
N ALA A 227 -11.66 12.91 1.54
CA ALA A 227 -12.97 13.58 1.53
C ALA A 227 -13.14 14.71 2.58
N GLY A 228 -12.39 14.66 3.68
CA GLY A 228 -12.38 15.71 4.70
C GLY A 228 -11.34 16.82 4.50
N ALA A 229 -10.34 16.60 3.64
CA ALA A 229 -9.24 17.54 3.40
C ALA A 229 -9.62 18.58 2.35
N ASP A 230 -9.13 19.82 2.49
CA ASP A 230 -9.21 20.82 1.42
C ASP A 230 -7.96 20.78 0.57
N LEU A 231 -8.03 20.12 -0.59
CA LEU A 231 -6.86 19.92 -1.45
C LEU A 231 -6.35 21.23 -2.08
N ARG A 232 -7.08 22.35 -1.95
CA ARG A 232 -6.68 23.68 -2.45
C ARG A 232 -5.94 24.50 -1.41
N VAL A 233 -5.68 23.96 -0.23
CA VAL A 233 -4.92 24.60 0.85
C VAL A 233 -3.97 23.57 1.45
N ASN A 234 -2.76 24.00 1.82
CA ASN A 234 -1.89 23.23 2.70
C ASN A 234 -1.87 23.89 4.06
N ALA A 235 -1.78 23.09 5.12
CA ALA A 235 -1.60 23.61 6.46
C ALA A 235 -0.30 24.44 6.53
N PRO A 236 -0.32 25.58 7.27
CA PRO A 236 0.86 26.42 7.42
C PRO A 236 1.94 25.70 8.23
N GLU A 237 3.20 25.94 7.88
CA GLU A 237 4.38 25.41 8.57
C GLU A 237 4.50 23.87 8.58
N THR A 238 3.77 23.18 7.69
CA THR A 238 3.87 21.75 7.45
C THR A 238 4.28 21.46 6.01
N SER A 239 4.47 20.18 5.70
CA SER A 239 4.71 19.76 4.32
C SER A 239 3.41 19.79 3.52
N PRO A 240 3.45 19.91 2.18
CA PRO A 240 2.24 19.91 1.34
C PRO A 240 1.40 18.63 1.48
N GLY A 241 0.14 18.75 1.90
CA GLY A 241 -0.78 17.64 2.10
C GLY A 241 -0.42 16.76 3.29
N CYS A 242 -0.92 15.53 3.33
CA CYS A 242 -0.67 14.62 4.45
C CYS A 242 0.58 13.76 4.26
N MET A 243 1.58 14.03 5.10
CA MET A 243 2.86 13.30 5.17
C MET A 243 2.94 12.32 6.37
N ALA A 244 1.81 12.00 7.01
CA ALA A 244 1.69 11.16 8.20
C ALA A 244 2.53 11.58 9.44
N PHE A 245 3.18 12.75 9.41
CA PHE A 245 3.87 13.31 10.56
C PHE A 245 2.86 13.85 11.57
N PRO A 246 3.12 13.72 12.89
CA PRO A 246 2.31 14.33 13.93
C PRO A 246 2.17 15.85 13.78
N LYS A 247 1.07 16.40 14.31
CA LYS A 247 0.76 17.86 14.33
C LYS A 247 0.62 18.49 12.94
N ASP A 248 0.26 17.68 11.96
CA ASP A 248 -0.08 18.12 10.61
C ASP A 248 -1.61 18.15 10.44
N PRO A 249 -2.24 19.33 10.42
CA PRO A 249 -3.68 19.45 10.25
C PRO A 249 -4.21 18.75 8.99
N ASP A 250 -3.43 18.67 7.91
CA ASP A 250 -3.83 18.01 6.67
C ASP A 250 -4.00 16.49 6.84
N CYS A 251 -3.39 15.91 7.87
CA CYS A 251 -3.49 14.48 8.18
C CYS A 251 -4.66 14.10 9.09
N MET A 252 -5.29 15.06 9.78
CA MET A 252 -6.28 14.77 10.83
C MET A 252 -7.46 13.93 10.31
N THR A 253 -8.01 14.29 9.15
CA THR A 253 -9.13 13.54 8.54
C THR A 253 -8.66 12.37 7.69
N VAL A 254 -7.42 12.40 7.21
CA VAL A 254 -6.86 11.44 6.26
C VAL A 254 -6.45 10.14 6.95
N MET A 255 -5.69 10.23 8.04
CA MET A 255 -5.11 9.05 8.69
C MET A 255 -6.17 8.11 9.26
N THR A 256 -7.24 8.67 9.84
CA THR A 256 -8.36 7.86 10.36
C THR A 256 -9.09 7.11 9.25
N LYS A 257 -9.18 7.70 8.05
CA LYS A 257 -9.73 7.06 6.84
C LYS A 257 -8.77 6.10 6.16
N LEU A 258 -7.48 6.14 6.49
CA LEU A 258 -6.53 5.07 6.17
C LEU A 258 -6.61 3.91 7.18
N GLY A 259 -7.46 4.00 8.19
CA GLY A 259 -7.55 2.99 9.25
C GLY A 259 -6.43 3.06 10.27
N LEU A 260 -5.80 4.23 10.41
CA LEU A 260 -4.69 4.46 11.32
C LEU A 260 -5.08 5.48 12.39
N PRO A 261 -4.64 5.31 13.65
CA PRO A 261 -4.80 6.35 14.66
C PRO A 261 -3.94 7.56 14.30
N TYR A 262 -4.37 8.74 14.71
CA TYR A 262 -3.60 9.96 14.50
C TYR A 262 -3.74 10.89 15.70
N MET A 263 -2.60 11.19 16.33
CA MET A 263 -2.57 11.92 17.60
C MET A 263 -3.45 11.23 18.66
N ASP A 264 -4.44 11.94 19.18
CA ASP A 264 -5.45 11.48 20.14
C ASP A 264 -6.71 10.91 19.48
N VAL A 265 -6.76 10.86 18.15
CA VAL A 265 -7.89 10.33 17.39
C VAL A 265 -7.67 8.85 17.07
N ALA A 266 -8.64 8.01 17.44
CA ALA A 266 -8.61 6.58 17.14
C ALA A 266 -8.75 6.31 15.62
N ALA A 267 -8.25 5.16 15.20
CA ALA A 267 -8.44 4.67 13.83
C ALA A 267 -9.93 4.49 13.50
N GLY A 268 -10.32 4.85 12.27
CA GLY A 268 -11.58 4.42 11.66
C GLY A 268 -11.41 3.13 10.86
N PRO A 269 -12.44 2.68 10.13
CA PRO A 269 -12.24 1.71 9.06
C PRO A 269 -11.44 2.34 7.91
N GLN A 270 -10.49 1.59 7.34
CA GLN A 270 -9.77 2.04 6.15
C GLN A 270 -10.74 2.16 4.96
N ALA A 271 -10.58 3.20 4.16
CA ALA A 271 -11.42 3.55 3.01
C ALA A 271 -10.61 3.67 1.70
N LEU A 272 -9.32 3.30 1.73
CA LEU A 272 -8.43 3.38 0.57
C LEU A 272 -8.62 2.19 -0.37
N VAL A 273 -8.87 1.01 0.19
CA VAL A 273 -8.90 -0.26 -0.55
C VAL A 273 -10.31 -0.84 -0.53
N SER A 274 -10.80 -1.23 -1.70
CA SER A 274 -12.08 -1.91 -1.87
C SER A 274 -12.00 -3.06 -2.90
N LEU A 275 -13.13 -3.74 -3.12
CA LEU A 275 -13.27 -4.78 -4.13
C LEU A 275 -14.23 -4.34 -5.23
N ARG A 276 -13.89 -4.73 -6.46
CA ARG A 276 -14.78 -4.73 -7.62
C ARG A 276 -14.89 -6.13 -8.23
#